data_AF-A0A0G0GZ82-F1
#
_entry.id   AF-A0A0G0GZ82-F1
#
_cell.length_a   1.000
_cell.length_b   1.000
_cell.length_c   1.000
_cell.angle_alpha   90.00
_cell.angle_beta   90.00
_cell.angle_gamma   90.00
#
_symmetry.space_group_name_H-M   'P 1'
#
loop_
_entity.id
_entity.type
_entity.pdbx_description
1 polymer ?
#
loop_
_entity_poly.entity_id
_entity_poly.type
_entity_poly.pdbx_seq_one_letter_code
_entity_poly.pdbx_strand_id
1 'polypeptide(L)'
;MDLFSKTYSINFSPLLLIIILVIVSSFAIFLYIYLKKLSNKRKVAKTGFLGKPLYQLSLIVVVLSIAVGSYFLSTSDIELVSEAKQDVKTDIEYQIVSKDGKYRTIQFEAVPIVDGEKWGGADVFDIFWNIRPDDETQSRGQEGVDHFETARTASNPSVFVTKLTQGQYKVRVIVVLDEQSYESSEQITID
;
A
#
# COMPACT_ATOMS: atom_id res chain seq x y z
N MET A 1 16.99 -13.17 -2.32
CA MET A 1 16.18 -14.39 -2.14
C MET A 1 14.83 -13.91 -1.64
N ASP A 2 13.85 -13.79 -2.52
CA ASP A 2 12.51 -13.31 -2.16
C ASP A 2 11.77 -14.42 -1.41
N LEU A 3 11.66 -14.29 -0.09
CA LEU A 3 11.00 -15.27 0.78
C LEU A 3 9.49 -15.05 0.91
N PHE A 4 8.93 -14.03 0.22
CA PHE A 4 7.54 -13.59 0.44
C PHE A 4 6.67 -13.47 -0.82
N SER A 5 7.12 -13.92 -1.99
CA SER A 5 6.25 -14.01 -3.17
C SER A 5 5.39 -15.27 -3.12
N LYS A 6 4.23 -15.18 -2.45
CA LYS A 6 3.19 -16.20 -2.60
C LYS A 6 2.49 -16.02 -3.94
N THR A 7 2.81 -16.87 -4.91
CA THR A 7 2.08 -16.96 -6.17
C THR A 7 0.68 -17.52 -5.90
N TYR A 8 -0.35 -16.69 -6.04
CA TYR A 8 -1.73 -17.16 -6.04
C TYR A 8 -2.14 -17.48 -7.48
N SER A 9 -2.23 -18.76 -7.82
CA SER A 9 -2.85 -19.20 -9.05
C SER A 9 -4.38 -18.99 -8.94
N ILE A 10 -4.93 -18.04 -9.70
CA ILE A 10 -6.38 -17.95 -9.88
C ILE A 10 -6.80 -19.13 -10.75
N ASN A 11 -7.13 -20.25 -10.11
CA ASN A 11 -7.77 -21.36 -10.78
C ASN A 11 -9.21 -20.94 -11.05
N PHE A 12 -9.47 -20.41 -12.25
CA PHE A 12 -10.83 -20.24 -12.74
C PHE A 12 -11.51 -21.60 -12.66
N SER A 13 -12.47 -21.73 -11.74
CA SER A 13 -13.25 -22.95 -11.63
C SER A 13 -13.88 -23.22 -12.99
N PRO A 14 -13.73 -24.43 -13.57
CA PRO A 14 -14.40 -24.78 -14.83
C PRO A 14 -15.92 -24.54 -14.77
N LEU A 15 -16.49 -24.52 -13.57
CA LEU A 15 -17.89 -24.18 -13.30
C LEU A 15 -18.21 -22.71 -13.63
N LEU A 16 -17.29 -21.78 -13.36
CA LEU A 16 -17.46 -20.35 -13.66
C LEU A 16 -17.43 -20.11 -15.18
N LEU A 17 -16.54 -20.79 -15.91
CA LEU A 17 -16.53 -20.77 -17.38
C LEU A 17 -17.83 -21.33 -17.98
N ILE A 18 -18.36 -22.43 -17.43
CA ILE A 18 -19.65 -22.98 -17.86
C ILE A 18 -20.78 -21.97 -17.62
N ILE A 19 -20.81 -21.27 -16.47
CA ILE A 19 -21.81 -20.24 -16.17
C ILE A 19 -21.74 -19.10 -17.19
N ILE A 20 -20.55 -18.59 -17.49
CA ILE A 20 -20.38 -17.51 -18.50
C ILE A 20 -20.88 -17.98 -19.87
N LEU A 21 -20.56 -19.21 -20.26
CA LEU A 21 -20.96 -19.76 -21.55
C LEU A 21 -22.50 -19.93 -21.65
N VAL A 22 -23.14 -20.38 -20.56
CA VAL A 22 -24.61 -20.46 -20.48
C VAL A 22 -25.25 -19.07 -20.60
N ILE A 23 -24.70 -18.06 -19.91
CA ILE A 23 -25.21 -16.68 -19.98
C ILE A 23 -25.08 -16.14 -21.41
N VAL A 24 -23.91 -16.29 -22.05
CA VAL A 24 -23.68 -15.82 -23.43
C VAL A 24 -24.59 -16.54 -24.42
N SER A 25 -24.73 -17.87 -24.32
CA SER A 25 -25.66 -18.63 -25.17
C SER A 25 -27.11 -18.21 -24.95
N SER A 26 -27.53 -18.00 -23.70
CA SER A 26 -28.90 -17.56 -23.39
C SER A 26 -29.19 -16.18 -24.00
N PHE A 27 -28.22 -15.26 -23.93
CA PHE A 27 -28.32 -13.93 -24.50
C PHE A 27 -28.36 -13.97 -26.03
N ALA A 28 -27.54 -14.81 -26.66
CA ALA A 28 -27.55 -14.99 -28.12
C ALA A 28 -28.88 -15.57 -28.63
N ILE A 29 -29.45 -16.56 -27.93
CA ILE A 29 -30.76 -17.14 -28.25
C ILE A 29 -31.85 -16.09 -28.08
N PHE A 30 -31.83 -15.34 -26.98
CA PHE A 30 -32.78 -14.25 -26.74
C PHE A 30 -32.70 -13.19 -27.84
N LEU A 31 -31.49 -12.76 -28.20
CA LEU A 31 -31.25 -11.78 -29.27
C LEU A 31 -31.74 -12.32 -30.63
N TYR A 32 -31.49 -13.59 -30.94
CA TYR A 32 -31.97 -14.24 -32.15
C TYR A 32 -33.51 -14.25 -32.23
N ILE A 33 -34.19 -14.64 -31.14
CA ILE A 33 -35.66 -14.65 -31.07
C ILE A 33 -36.20 -13.23 -31.22
N TYR A 34 -35.59 -12.26 -30.54
CA TYR A 34 -35.97 -10.85 -30.60
C TYR A 34 -35.85 -10.30 -32.03
N LEU A 35 -34.71 -10.52 -32.69
CA LEU A 35 -34.48 -10.09 -34.07
C LEU A 35 -35.42 -10.78 -35.07
N LYS A 36 -35.69 -12.08 -34.90
CA LYS A 36 -36.65 -12.83 -35.73
C LYS A 36 -38.07 -12.28 -35.59
N LYS A 37 -38.49 -11.97 -34.35
CA LYS A 37 -39.80 -11.37 -34.07
C LYS A 37 -39.93 -9.95 -34.64
N LEU A 38 -38.85 -9.16 -34.61
CA LEU A 38 -38.79 -7.84 -35.24
C LEU A 38 -38.85 -7.94 -36.77
N SER A 39 -38.13 -8.89 -37.36
CA SER A 39 -38.11 -9.15 -38.81
C SER A 39 -39.47 -9.60 -39.35
N ASN A 40 -40.29 -10.30 -38.57
CA ASN A 40 -41.62 -10.70 -39.01
C ASN A 40 -42.63 -9.54 -39.01
N LYS A 41 -42.37 -8.46 -38.26
CA LYS A 41 -43.28 -7.31 -38.14
C LYS A 41 -42.94 -6.14 -39.04
N ARG A 42 -41.75 -6.12 -39.64
CA ARG A 42 -41.32 -5.08 -40.58
C ARG A 42 -40.66 -5.77 -41.76
N LYS A 43 -41.05 -5.43 -42.99
CA LYS A 43 -40.34 -5.78 -44.24
C LYS A 43 -38.97 -5.07 -44.29
N VAL A 44 -38.14 -5.24 -43.26
CA VAL A 44 -36.78 -4.71 -43.22
C VAL A 44 -35.94 -5.61 -44.10
N ALA A 45 -35.11 -5.00 -44.94
CA ALA A 45 -34.20 -5.71 -45.83
C ALA A 45 -33.47 -6.80 -45.06
N LYS A 46 -33.59 -8.05 -45.53
CA LYS A 46 -32.98 -9.25 -44.92
C LYS A 46 -31.45 -9.28 -45.04
N THR A 47 -30.85 -8.19 -45.51
CA THR A 47 -29.46 -8.08 -45.95
C THR A 47 -28.82 -6.85 -45.32
N GLY A 48 -27.76 -7.06 -44.54
CA GLY A 48 -26.87 -6.01 -44.06
C GLY A 48 -25.75 -5.70 -45.06
N PHE A 49 -24.64 -5.14 -44.55
CA PHE A 49 -23.44 -4.84 -45.33
C PHE A 49 -22.98 -6.09 -46.14
N LEU A 50 -22.77 -5.92 -47.45
CA LEU A 50 -22.46 -6.99 -48.43
C LEU A 50 -23.55 -8.04 -48.73
N GLY A 51 -24.83 -7.76 -48.45
CA GLY A 51 -25.91 -8.68 -48.85
C GLY A 51 -26.08 -9.88 -47.91
N LYS A 52 -25.24 -9.99 -46.86
CA LYS A 52 -25.33 -11.06 -45.87
C LYS A 52 -26.36 -10.73 -44.79
N PRO A 53 -27.05 -11.72 -44.25
CA PRO A 53 -28.06 -11.45 -43.24
C PRO A 53 -27.41 -10.98 -41.93
N LEU A 54 -28.01 -9.95 -41.33
CA LEU A 54 -27.46 -9.19 -40.20
C LEU A 54 -27.06 -10.08 -38.99
N TYR A 55 -27.76 -11.21 -38.80
CA TYR A 55 -27.48 -12.16 -37.71
C TYR A 55 -26.10 -12.83 -37.83
N GLN A 56 -25.57 -12.99 -39.04
CA GLN A 56 -24.22 -13.53 -39.25
C GLN A 56 -23.16 -12.53 -38.82
N LEU A 57 -23.38 -11.23 -39.07
CA LEU A 57 -22.46 -10.18 -38.64
C LEU A 57 -22.44 -10.04 -37.12
N SER A 58 -23.60 -10.09 -36.46
CA SER A 58 -23.65 -10.04 -34.98
C SER A 58 -22.94 -11.24 -34.35
N LEU A 59 -23.04 -12.44 -34.93
CA LEU A 59 -22.36 -13.63 -34.42
C LEU A 59 -20.84 -13.48 -34.55
N ILE A 60 -20.35 -12.98 -35.68
CA ILE A 60 -18.92 -12.72 -35.91
C ILE A 60 -18.38 -11.70 -34.90
N VAL A 61 -19.13 -10.62 -34.64
CA VAL A 61 -18.72 -9.60 -33.66
C VAL A 61 -18.64 -10.19 -32.25
N VAL A 62 -19.62 -10.99 -31.82
CA VAL A 62 -19.59 -11.64 -30.50
C VAL A 62 -18.39 -12.58 -30.37
N VAL A 63 -18.12 -13.40 -31.39
CA VAL A 63 -16.98 -14.33 -31.39
C VAL A 63 -15.65 -13.56 -31.34
N LEU A 64 -15.51 -12.47 -32.10
CA LEU A 64 -14.33 -11.61 -32.06
C LEU A 64 -14.15 -10.95 -30.68
N SER A 65 -15.22 -10.44 -30.06
CA SER A 65 -15.15 -9.82 -28.73
C SER A 65 -14.70 -10.81 -27.66
N ILE A 66 -15.17 -12.06 -27.72
CA ILE A 66 -14.73 -13.12 -26.80
C ILE A 66 -13.25 -13.44 -27.03
N ALA A 67 -12.84 -13.65 -28.30
CA ALA A 67 -11.45 -13.99 -28.62
C ALA A 67 -10.46 -12.89 -28.18
N VAL A 68 -10.80 -11.62 -28.42
CA VAL A 68 -9.99 -10.48 -28.00
C VAL A 68 -9.98 -10.35 -26.48
N GLY A 69 -11.13 -10.47 -25.81
CA GLY A 69 -11.20 -10.42 -24.35
C GLY A 69 -10.39 -11.52 -23.68
N SER A 70 -10.48 -12.76 -24.18
CA SER A 70 -9.68 -13.88 -23.69
C SER A 70 -8.19 -13.69 -23.92
N TYR A 71 -7.78 -13.13 -25.06
CA TYR A 71 -6.39 -12.81 -25.34
C TYR A 71 -5.85 -11.79 -24.33
N PHE A 72 -6.56 -10.68 -24.11
CA PHE A 72 -6.16 -9.65 -23.13
C PHE A 72 -6.11 -10.19 -21.70
N LEU A 73 -7.05 -11.06 -21.31
CA LEU A 73 -7.01 -11.71 -19.99
C LEU A 73 -5.86 -12.72 -19.86
N SER A 74 -5.47 -13.38 -20.95
CA SER A 74 -4.36 -14.35 -20.95
C SER A 74 -2.98 -13.70 -20.90
N THR A 75 -2.84 -12.47 -21.39
CA THR A 75 -1.58 -11.71 -21.39
C THR A 75 -1.45 -10.78 -20.18
N SER A 76 -2.52 -10.61 -19.40
CA SER A 76 -2.49 -9.81 -18.19
C SER A 76 -2.16 -10.73 -17.02
N ASP A 77 -0.87 -10.81 -16.67
CA ASP A 77 -0.48 -11.29 -15.35
C ASP A 77 -1.03 -10.27 -14.34
N ILE A 78 -2.20 -10.57 -13.79
CA ILE A 78 -2.78 -9.78 -12.70
C ILE A 78 -1.98 -10.14 -11.45
N GLU A 79 -0.85 -9.46 -11.27
CA GLU A 79 -0.13 -9.46 -9.99
C GLU A 79 -0.99 -8.74 -8.95
N LEU A 80 -1.83 -9.50 -8.24
CA LEU A 80 -2.42 -9.07 -6.99
C LEU A 80 -1.31 -9.07 -5.94
N VAL A 81 -0.52 -7.99 -5.90
CA VAL A 81 0.40 -7.74 -4.79
C VAL A 81 -0.46 -7.41 -3.57
N SER A 82 -0.78 -8.44 -2.79
CA SER A 82 -1.24 -8.24 -1.41
C SER A 82 0.00 -7.99 -0.56
N GLU A 83 0.45 -6.74 -0.51
CA GLU A 83 1.44 -6.33 0.50
C GLU A 83 0.82 -6.56 1.88
N ALA A 84 1.27 -7.60 2.58
CA ALA A 84 1.05 -7.70 4.01
C ALA A 84 1.81 -6.51 4.62
N LYS A 85 1.11 -5.43 4.90
CA LYS A 85 1.71 -4.21 5.45
C LYS A 85 2.23 -4.53 6.85
N GLN A 86 3.54 -4.58 7.00
CA GLN A 86 4.23 -4.75 8.27
C GLN A 86 3.84 -3.59 9.21
N ASP A 87 3.44 -3.91 10.45
CA ASP A 87 3.07 -2.89 11.44
C ASP A 87 4.31 -2.51 12.25
N VAL A 88 4.91 -1.37 11.89
CA VAL A 88 6.07 -0.83 12.58
C VAL A 88 5.65 0.37 13.43
N LYS A 89 5.94 0.29 14.73
CA LYS A 89 5.78 1.36 15.72
C LYS A 89 7.13 1.70 16.32
N THR A 90 7.22 2.84 17.01
CA THR A 90 8.45 3.24 17.69
C THR A 90 8.11 3.84 19.03
N ASP A 91 8.60 3.20 20.08
CA ASP A 91 8.59 3.75 21.45
C ASP A 91 9.77 4.72 21.59
N ILE A 92 9.51 5.87 22.18
CA ILE A 92 10.50 6.92 22.42
C ILE A 92 10.78 6.94 23.92
N GLU A 93 11.99 6.58 24.32
CA GLU A 93 12.44 6.63 25.70
C GLU A 93 13.45 7.76 25.89
N TYR A 94 13.43 8.42 27.06
CA TYR A 94 14.39 9.46 27.38
C TYR A 94 14.75 9.51 28.86
N GLN A 95 15.98 9.92 29.15
CA GLN A 95 16.47 10.15 30.52
C GLN A 95 17.35 11.38 30.62
N ILE A 96 17.23 12.14 31.72
CA ILE A 96 18.09 13.28 32.01
C ILE A 96 19.37 12.76 32.66
N VAL A 97 20.51 12.87 31.97
CA VAL A 97 21.81 12.37 32.45
C VAL A 97 22.60 13.41 33.25
N SER A 98 22.38 14.71 33.02
CA SER A 98 23.00 15.77 33.82
C SER A 98 22.21 17.08 33.78
N LYS A 99 22.40 17.92 34.81
CA LYS A 99 21.76 19.22 34.96
C LYS A 99 22.83 20.30 35.11
N ASP A 100 22.79 21.33 34.26
CA ASP A 100 23.72 22.46 34.25
C ASP A 100 22.95 23.76 34.04
N GLY A 101 22.61 24.43 35.16
CA GLY A 101 21.77 25.62 35.16
C GLY A 101 20.42 25.37 34.48
N LYS A 102 20.13 26.12 33.40
CA LYS A 102 18.90 25.98 32.58
C LYS A 102 18.96 24.83 31.57
N TYR A 103 20.11 24.19 31.41
CA TYR A 103 20.31 23.12 30.45
C TYR A 103 20.22 21.74 31.11
N ARG A 104 19.72 20.78 30.35
CA ARG A 104 19.63 19.36 30.67
C ARG A 104 20.31 18.59 29.56
N THR A 105 21.23 17.72 29.94
CA THR A 105 21.74 16.72 29.00
C THR A 105 20.77 15.55 29.05
N ILE A 106 20.23 15.17 27.90
CA ILE A 106 19.20 14.15 27.77
C ILE A 106 19.72 13.10 26.80
N GLN A 107 19.57 11.84 27.22
CA GLN A 107 19.78 10.68 26.37
C GLN A 107 18.41 10.21 25.87
N PHE A 108 18.28 10.11 24.56
CA PHE A 108 17.12 9.57 23.86
C PHE A 108 17.45 8.17 23.33
N GLU A 109 16.43 7.32 23.32
CA GLU A 109 16.47 5.98 22.77
C GLU A 109 15.18 5.74 21.97
N ALA A 110 15.31 5.28 20.74
CA ALA A 110 14.18 4.83 19.94
C ALA A 110 14.18 3.31 19.91
N VAL A 111 13.02 2.72 20.22
CA VAL A 111 12.81 1.27 20.22
C VAL A 111 11.78 0.93 19.15
N PRO A 112 12.20 0.53 17.94
CA PRO A 112 11.31 0.01 16.92
C PRO A 112 10.58 -1.25 17.43
N ILE A 113 9.29 -1.35 17.13
CA ILE A 113 8.45 -2.51 17.41
C ILE A 113 7.87 -2.95 16.07
N VAL A 114 8.24 -4.13 15.63
CA VAL A 114 7.84 -4.71 14.34
C VAL A 114 6.91 -5.88 14.63
N ASP A 115 5.66 -5.80 14.17
CA ASP A 115 4.64 -6.83 14.38
C ASP A 115 4.47 -7.25 15.85
N GLY A 116 4.70 -6.30 16.77
CA GLY A 116 4.59 -6.50 18.22
C GLY A 116 5.89 -6.94 18.92
N GLU A 117 6.97 -7.22 18.18
CA GLU A 117 8.27 -7.58 18.73
C GLU A 117 9.25 -6.40 18.73
N LYS A 118 9.92 -6.16 19.87
CA LYS A 118 10.96 -5.13 19.97
C LYS A 118 12.13 -5.51 19.04
N TRP A 119 12.56 -4.55 18.23
CA TRP A 119 13.66 -4.65 17.26
C TRP A 119 13.50 -5.70 16.14
N GLY A 120 12.32 -6.30 15.94
CA GLY A 120 12.02 -7.17 14.77
C GLY A 120 12.98 -8.35 14.51
N GLY A 121 13.87 -8.67 15.45
CA GLY A 121 14.90 -9.68 15.29
C GLY A 121 16.20 -9.15 14.65
N ALA A 122 16.45 -9.51 13.38
CA ALA A 122 17.69 -9.19 12.65
C ALA A 122 17.60 -7.91 11.82
N ASP A 123 16.54 -7.14 12.01
CA ASP A 123 16.23 -5.95 11.24
C ASP A 123 17.25 -4.83 11.49
N VAL A 124 17.47 -4.04 10.45
CA VAL A 124 18.41 -2.93 10.44
C VAL A 124 17.63 -1.66 10.16
N PHE A 125 17.73 -0.69 11.06
CA PHE A 125 16.95 0.54 11.01
C PHE A 125 17.85 1.76 10.84
N ASP A 126 17.44 2.68 9.97
CA ASP A 126 17.94 4.05 10.01
C ASP A 126 16.95 4.92 10.77
N ILE A 127 17.45 5.75 11.68
CA ILE A 127 16.61 6.49 12.63
C ILE A 127 16.96 7.97 12.54
N PHE A 128 15.96 8.77 12.18
CA PHE A 128 16.05 10.22 12.12
C PHE A 128 15.26 10.85 13.26
N TRP A 129 15.94 11.71 14.00
CA TRP A 129 15.40 12.46 15.13
C TRP A 129 15.20 13.91 14.73
N ASN A 130 14.03 14.45 15.09
CA ASN A 130 13.70 15.85 14.95
C ASN A 130 13.07 16.33 16.25
N ILE A 131 13.81 17.12 17.02
CA ILE A 131 13.38 17.66 18.31
C ILE A 131 13.17 19.16 18.13
N ARG A 132 11.97 19.65 18.43
CA ARG A 132 11.62 21.07 18.32
C ARG A 132 10.90 21.55 19.57
N PRO A 133 11.12 22.80 20.02
CA PRO A 133 10.27 23.41 21.03
C PRO A 133 8.80 23.41 20.58
N ASP A 134 7.87 23.07 21.46
CA ASP A 134 6.44 22.98 21.11
C ASP A 134 5.76 24.36 21.06
N ASP A 135 6.25 25.31 21.86
CA ASP A 135 5.65 26.64 21.97
C ASP A 135 6.42 27.68 21.12
N GLU A 136 5.71 28.35 20.20
CA GLU A 136 6.25 29.44 19.38
C GLU A 136 6.78 30.60 20.25
N THR A 137 6.25 30.78 21.46
CA THR A 137 6.74 31.82 22.38
C THR A 137 8.02 31.43 23.10
N GLN A 138 8.27 30.14 23.33
CA GLN A 138 9.54 29.61 23.89
C GLN A 138 10.60 29.37 22.80
N SER A 139 10.20 29.33 21.53
CA SER A 139 11.08 29.15 20.37
C SER A 139 12.07 30.32 20.16
N ARG A 140 11.90 31.47 20.84
CA ARG A 140 12.86 32.58 20.78
C ARG A 140 14.16 32.24 21.52
N GLY A 141 15.07 31.58 20.82
CA GLY A 141 16.43 31.26 21.29
C GLY A 141 16.63 29.81 21.75
N GLN A 142 15.64 28.93 21.58
CA GLN A 142 15.82 27.49 21.73
C GLN A 142 16.04 26.87 20.35
N GLU A 143 17.22 26.30 20.12
CA GLU A 143 17.53 25.61 18.87
C GLU A 143 16.92 24.21 18.88
N GLY A 144 16.30 23.84 17.76
CA GLY A 144 15.90 22.47 17.49
C GLY A 144 17.13 21.59 17.24
N VAL A 145 16.95 20.28 17.42
CA VAL A 145 18.01 19.29 17.19
C VAL A 145 17.55 18.33 16.11
N ASP A 146 18.41 18.14 15.12
CA ASP A 146 18.29 17.07 14.14
C ASP A 146 19.44 16.09 14.35
N HIS A 147 19.12 14.80 14.37
CA HIS A 147 20.13 13.76 14.51
C HIS A 147 19.77 12.56 13.64
N PHE A 148 20.79 11.89 13.12
CA PHE A 148 20.61 10.74 12.25
C PHE A 148 21.53 9.62 12.69
N GLU A 149 20.94 8.43 12.84
CA GLU A 149 21.61 7.21 13.22
C GLU A 149 21.39 6.18 12.12
N THR A 150 22.45 5.52 11.67
CA THR A 150 22.38 4.50 10.63
C THR A 150 22.58 3.11 11.17
N ALA A 151 21.96 2.14 10.51
CA ALA A 151 22.18 0.72 10.72
C ALA A 151 22.08 0.28 12.21
N ARG A 152 21.04 0.76 12.90
CA ARG A 152 20.71 0.37 14.28
C ARG A 152 20.04 -0.99 14.31
N THR A 153 20.38 -1.79 15.31
CA THR A 153 19.88 -3.17 15.48
C THR A 153 19.64 -3.46 16.96
N ALA A 154 19.03 -4.61 17.27
CA ALA A 154 18.86 -5.06 18.66
C ALA A 154 20.18 -5.10 19.47
N SER A 155 21.30 -5.42 18.80
CA SER A 155 22.63 -5.48 19.42
C SER A 155 23.37 -4.14 19.47
N ASN A 156 22.92 -3.15 18.70
CA ASN A 156 23.46 -1.80 18.62
C ASN A 156 22.29 -0.81 18.58
N PRO A 157 21.61 -0.61 19.72
CA PRO A 157 20.37 0.16 19.78
C PRO A 157 20.61 1.64 19.47
N SER A 158 19.52 2.34 19.19
CA SER A 158 19.51 3.80 19.03
C SER A 158 19.78 4.46 20.37
N VAL A 159 20.86 5.25 20.43
CA VAL A 159 21.18 6.03 21.61
C VAL A 159 21.79 7.34 21.15
N PHE A 160 21.09 8.44 21.43
CA PHE A 160 21.53 9.78 21.09
C PHE A 160 21.51 10.69 22.32
N VAL A 161 22.55 11.50 22.50
CA VAL A 161 22.66 12.44 23.63
C VAL A 161 22.72 13.87 23.12
N THR A 162 21.89 14.74 23.68
CA THR A 162 21.87 16.17 23.36
C THR A 162 21.63 17.04 24.59
N LYS A 163 21.94 18.33 24.47
CA LYS A 163 21.74 19.33 25.53
C LYS A 163 20.56 20.23 25.14
N LEU A 164 19.48 20.15 25.91
CA LEU A 164 18.27 20.96 25.71
C LEU A 164 18.07 21.89 26.90
N THR A 165 17.35 22.99 26.71
CA THR A 165 16.92 23.84 27.83
C THR A 165 15.67 23.27 28.49
N GLN A 166 15.37 23.70 29.71
CA GLN A 166 14.07 23.43 30.33
C GLN A 166 12.94 23.97 29.44
N GLY A 167 11.86 23.20 29.28
CA GLY A 167 10.74 23.56 28.39
C GLY A 167 9.99 22.34 27.86
N GLN A 168 9.01 22.61 27.00
CA GLN A 168 8.24 21.58 26.29
C GLN A 168 8.77 21.38 24.89
N TYR A 169 8.96 20.12 24.51
CA TYR A 169 9.50 19.75 23.21
C TYR A 169 8.61 18.72 22.54
N LYS A 170 8.42 18.89 21.24
CA LYS A 170 7.91 17.85 20.35
C LYS A 170 9.08 17.06 19.80
N VAL A 171 9.14 15.79 20.16
CA VAL A 171 10.09 14.81 19.64
C VAL A 171 9.40 14.07 18.51
N ARG A 172 10.02 14.07 17.34
CA ARG A 172 9.60 13.29 16.18
C ARG A 172 10.72 12.33 15.83
N VAL A 173 10.38 11.07 15.62
CA VAL A 173 11.28 10.01 15.20
C VAL A 173 10.76 9.42 13.92
N ILE A 174 11.62 9.32 12.92
CA ILE A 174 11.34 8.63 11.66
C ILE A 174 12.27 7.43 11.61
N VAL A 175 11.68 6.25 11.62
CA VAL A 175 12.38 4.98 11.48
C VAL A 175 12.23 4.51 10.04
N VAL A 176 13.32 4.11 9.41
CA VAL A 176 13.34 3.57 8.04
C VAL A 176 13.72 2.09 8.11
N LEU A 177 12.85 1.24 7.56
CA LEU A 177 13.04 -0.21 7.39
C LEU A 177 12.65 -0.57 5.95
N ASP A 178 13.50 -1.30 5.23
CA ASP A 178 13.23 -1.75 3.86
C ASP A 178 12.70 -0.65 2.92
N GLU A 179 13.35 0.52 2.96
CA GLU A 179 13.00 1.73 2.19
C GLU A 179 11.63 2.36 2.55
N GLN A 180 10.91 1.81 3.53
CA GLN A 180 9.68 2.38 4.08
C GLN A 180 9.98 3.20 5.33
N SER A 181 9.28 4.34 5.48
CA SER A 181 9.43 5.23 6.63
C SER A 181 8.21 5.20 7.54
N TYR A 182 8.46 5.17 8.84
CA TYR A 182 7.47 5.13 9.90
C TYR A 182 7.73 6.28 10.87
N GLU A 183 6.75 7.15 11.05
CA GLU A 183 6.86 8.32 11.92
C GLU A 183 6.15 8.06 13.25
N SER A 184 6.85 8.38 14.35
CA SER A 184 6.29 8.48 15.70
C SER A 184 6.59 9.87 16.26
N SER A 185 5.70 10.40 17.08
CA SER A 185 5.92 11.69 17.73
C SER A 185 5.33 11.72 19.13
N GLU A 186 6.09 12.30 20.05
CA GLU A 186 5.74 12.44 21.45
C GLU A 186 6.08 13.85 21.96
N GLN A 187 5.29 14.34 22.91
CA GLN A 187 5.55 15.60 23.59
C GLN A 187 6.21 15.31 24.94
N ILE A 188 7.38 15.89 25.18
CA ILE A 188 8.12 15.75 26.42
C ILE A 188 8.22 17.09 27.15
N THR A 189 8.27 17.02 28.47
CA THR A 189 8.56 18.19 29.33
C THR A 189 9.89 17.96 30.04
N ILE A 190 10.76 18.97 29.98
CA ILE A 190 12.10 18.95 30.54
C ILE A 190 12.17 19.86 31.77
N ASP A 191 12.31 19.23 32.95
CA ASP A 191 12.39 19.87 34.27
C ASP A 191 13.82 20.13 34.79
#